data_AF-A0A8I1S1T6-F1
#
_entry.id   AF-A0A8I1S1T6-F1
#
_cell.length_a   1.000
_cell.length_b   1.000
_cell.length_c   1.000
_cell.angle_alpha   90.00
_cell.angle_beta   90.00
_cell.angle_gamma   90.00
#
_symmetry.space_group_name_H-M   'P 1'
#
loop_
_entity.id
_entity.type
_entity.pdbx_description
1 polymer ?
#
loop_
_entity_poly.entity_id
_entity_poly.type
_entity_poly.pdbx_seq_one_letter_code
_entity_poly.pdbx_strand_id
1 'polypeptide(L)' 'MAVVRTFNRTNANSSLYPTEVDAEWTIIASDTSKLLQISTFGSDDRASRRKVSQAIQFDREMAQLLKAAIESTFPGI' A
#
# COMPACT_ATOMS: atom_id res chain seq x y z
N MET A 1 -6.31 -8.51 -4.34
CA MET A 1 -6.24 -8.24 -2.89
C MET A 1 -5.29 -9.26 -2.29
N ALA A 2 -4.42 -8.88 -1.36
CA ALA A 2 -3.44 -9.80 -0.77
C ALA A 2 -2.93 -9.29 0.59
N VAL A 3 -2.43 -10.21 1.42
CA VAL A 3 -1.58 -9.90 2.58
C VAL A 3 -0.13 -10.02 2.12
N VAL A 4 0.69 -9.01 2.40
CA VAL A 4 2.11 -9.02 2.07
C VAL A 4 2.82 -10.04 2.94
N ARG A 5 3.56 -10.97 2.31
CA ARG A 5 4.35 -11.99 2.99
C ARG A 5 5.85 -11.64 3.05
N THR A 6 6.33 -10.87 2.07
CA THR A 6 7.73 -10.47 1.93
C THR A 6 7.80 -9.09 1.30
N PHE A 7 8.60 -8.19 1.86
CA PHE A 7 8.77 -6.83 1.35
C PHE A 7 10.25 -6.47 1.24
N ASN A 8 10.78 -6.50 0.02
CA ASN A 8 12.21 -6.31 -0.26
C ASN A 8 12.43 -5.18 -1.26
N ARG A 9 13.50 -4.41 -1.08
CA ARG A 9 13.94 -3.42 -2.06
C ARG A 9 14.51 -4.12 -3.29
N THR A 10 14.10 -3.69 -4.48
CA THR A 10 14.70 -4.10 -5.75
C THR A 10 15.23 -2.87 -6.49
N ASN A 11 16.28 -3.06 -7.28
CA ASN A 11 16.78 -2.03 -8.18
C ASN A 11 16.13 -2.25 -9.54
N ALA A 12 14.99 -1.61 -9.78
CA ALA A 12 14.31 -1.65 -11.06
C ALA A 12 14.49 -0.31 -11.79
N ASN A 13 14.74 -0.37 -13.10
CA ASN A 13 14.72 0.80 -13.97
C ASN A 13 13.28 1.03 -14.44
N SER A 14 12.38 1.40 -13.52
CA SER A 14 10.96 1.62 -13.81
C SER A 14 10.68 3.10 -14.09
N SER A 15 9.89 3.37 -15.13
CA SER A 15 9.32 4.69 -15.38
C SER A 15 8.24 5.04 -14.35
N LEU A 16 8.03 6.33 -14.09
CA LEU A 16 6.88 6.80 -13.32
C LEU A 16 5.57 6.40 -14.01
N TYR A 17 4.56 6.05 -13.22
CA TYR A 17 3.22 5.81 -13.75
C TYR A 17 2.57 7.13 -14.21
N PRO A 18 1.77 7.12 -15.30
CA PRO A 18 1.23 8.34 -15.91
C PRO A 18 0.00 8.92 -15.20
N THR A 19 -0.60 8.20 -14.24
CA THR A 19 -1.84 8.60 -13.57
C THR A 19 -1.72 8.47 -12.06
N GLU A 20 -2.44 9.33 -11.35
CA GLU A 20 -2.59 9.29 -9.90
C GLU A 20 -3.89 8.58 -9.52
N VAL A 21 -3.95 8.07 -8.29
CA VAL A 21 -5.13 7.39 -7.75
C VAL A 21 -5.35 7.81 -6.30
N ASP A 22 -6.62 7.88 -5.91
CA ASP A 22 -6.98 8.00 -4.50
C ASP A 22 -6.67 6.68 -3.78
N ALA A 23 -6.27 6.81 -2.50
CA ALA A 23 -6.11 5.67 -1.61
C ALA A 23 -6.64 5.98 -0.21
N GLU A 24 -7.21 4.96 0.41
CA GLU A 24 -7.60 4.98 1.83
C GLU A 24 -6.80 3.91 2.59
N TRP A 25 -6.50 4.20 3.85
CA TRP A 25 -5.95 3.22 4.77
C TRP A 25 -6.93 2.93 5.90
N THR A 26 -6.93 1.69 6.37
CA THR A 26 -7.78 1.26 7.49
C THR A 26 -7.07 0.19 8.31
N ILE A 27 -7.57 -0.04 9.53
CA ILE A 27 -7.08 -1.10 10.41
C ILE A 27 -8.08 -2.24 10.38
N ILE A 28 -7.63 -3.42 9.96
CA ILE A 28 -8.39 -4.66 10.06
C ILE A 28 -7.95 -5.35 11.35
N ALA A 29 -8.83 -5.35 12.35
CA ALA A 29 -8.59 -6.03 13.61
C ALA A 29 -9.27 -7.40 13.63
N SER A 30 -8.57 -8.38 14.18
CA SER A 30 -9.08 -9.67 14.63
C SER A 30 -8.74 -9.84 16.11
N ASP A 31 -9.26 -10.87 16.75
CA ASP A 31 -9.00 -11.14 18.18
C ASP A 31 -7.50 -11.32 18.50
N THR A 32 -6.70 -11.74 17.52
CA THR A 32 -5.28 -12.10 17.71
C THR A 32 -4.31 -11.21 16.95
N SER A 33 -4.78 -10.40 15.99
CA SER A 33 -3.89 -9.62 15.12
C SER A 33 -4.54 -8.36 14.57
N LYS A 34 -3.71 -7.37 14.25
CA LYS A 34 -4.11 -6.14 13.54
C LYS A 34 -3.32 -6.05 12.24
N LEU A 35 -4.01 -5.74 11.15
CA LEU A 35 -3.42 -5.51 9.85
C LEU A 35 -3.69 -4.06 9.42
N LEU A 36 -2.68 -3.42 8.83
CA LEU A 36 -2.86 -2.18 8.09
C LEU A 36 -3.28 -2.54 6.67
N GLN A 37 -4.45 -2.08 6.23
CA GLN A 37 -4.86 -2.18 4.83
C GLN A 37 -4.72 -0.86 4.13
N ILE A 38 -4.18 -0.87 2.91
CA ILE A 38 -4.22 0.25 1.96
C ILE A 38 -5.02 -0.19 0.75
N SER A 39 -6.05 0.58 0.40
CA SER A 39 -6.92 0.36 -0.75
C SER A 39 -6.79 1.51 -1.73
N THR A 40 -6.45 1.22 -2.98
CA THR A 40 -6.47 2.21 -4.07
C THR A 40 -7.77 2.11 -4.86
N PHE A 41 -8.24 3.26 -5.34
CA PHE A 41 -9.40 3.35 -6.23
C PHE A 41 -8.93 3.47 -7.68
N GLY A 42 -9.75 3.04 -8.63
CA GLY A 42 -9.45 3.29 -10.05
C GLY A 42 -9.32 4.80 -10.34
N SER A 43 -8.48 5.17 -11.29
CA SER A 43 -8.28 6.57 -11.72
C SER A 43 -9.59 7.21 -12.20
N ASP A 44 -9.63 8.54 -12.19
CA ASP A 44 -10.79 9.36 -12.54
C ASP A 44 -11.37 9.10 -13.94
N ASP A 45 -10.57 8.49 -14.84
CA ASP A 45 -10.99 8.05 -16.16
C ASP A 45 -12.02 6.90 -16.13
N ARG A 46 -12.32 6.31 -14.96
CA ARG A 46 -13.33 5.27 -14.83
C ARG A 46 -14.72 5.86 -14.55
N ALA A 47 -15.68 5.45 -15.35
CA ALA A 47 -17.09 5.85 -15.24
C ALA A 47 -17.76 5.53 -13.88
N SER A 48 -17.21 4.61 -13.08
CA SER A 48 -17.72 4.30 -11.73
C SER A 48 -16.87 4.98 -10.66
N ARG A 49 -17.44 6.00 -9.99
CA ARG A 49 -16.81 6.67 -8.86
C ARG A 49 -16.57 5.66 -7.73
N ARG A 50 -15.30 5.55 -7.30
CA ARG A 50 -14.84 4.85 -6.07
C ARG A 50 -15.03 3.34 -6.02
N LYS A 51 -14.62 2.61 -7.06
CA LYS A 51 -14.42 1.15 -6.96
C LYS A 51 -12.98 0.84 -6.57
N VAL A 52 -12.78 0.09 -5.49
CA VAL A 52 -11.46 -0.43 -5.08
C VAL A 52 -10.88 -1.24 -6.23
N SER A 53 -9.71 -0.83 -6.72
CA SER A 53 -8.98 -1.55 -7.76
C SER A 53 -7.99 -2.53 -7.18
N GLN A 54 -7.33 -2.14 -6.09
CA GLN A 54 -6.32 -2.95 -5.43
C GLN A 54 -6.40 -2.70 -3.93
N ALA A 55 -6.10 -3.75 -3.16
CA ALA A 55 -5.94 -3.64 -1.72
C ALA A 55 -4.80 -4.56 -1.28
N ILE A 56 -3.92 -4.04 -0.43
CA ILE A 56 -2.81 -4.76 0.18
C ILE A 56 -2.86 -4.60 1.69
N GLN A 57 -2.51 -5.66 2.41
CA GLN A 57 -2.48 -5.69 3.87
C GLN A 57 -1.08 -5.97 4.39
N PHE A 58 -0.70 -5.31 5.46
CA PHE A 58 0.54 -5.50 6.18
C PHE A 58 0.25 -5.94 7.60
N ASP A 59 0.88 -7.03 8.03
CA ASP A 59 0.99 -7.34 9.44
C ASP A 59 2.06 -6.46 10.11
N ARG A 60 2.32 -6.72 11.39
CA ARG A 60 3.28 -5.94 12.17
C ARG A 60 4.70 -5.99 11.59
N GLU A 61 5.15 -7.16 11.16
CA GLU A 61 6.52 -7.35 10.66
C GLU A 61 6.69 -6.64 9.32
N MET A 62 5.75 -6.85 8.38
CA MET A 62 5.81 -6.20 7.08
C MET A 62 5.57 -4.69 7.18
N ALA A 63 4.77 -4.22 8.15
CA ALA A 63 4.59 -2.79 8.39
C ALA A 63 5.87 -2.12 8.91
N GLN A 64 6.70 -2.82 9.70
CA GLN A 64 8.01 -2.31 10.11
C GLN A 64 8.95 -2.14 8.91
N LEU A 65 8.97 -3.11 7.99
CA LEU A 65 9.74 -3.01 6.76
C LEU A 65 9.22 -1.88 5.85
N LEU A 66 7.90 -1.72 5.75
CA LEU A 66 7.29 -0.59 5.03
C LEU A 66 7.73 0.76 5.63
N LYS A 67 7.68 0.92 6.94
CA LYS A 67 8.14 2.13 7.63
C LYS A 67 9.61 2.42 7.32
N ALA A 68 10.48 1.42 7.46
CA ALA A 68 11.90 1.58 7.16
C ALA A 68 12.15 1.97 5.69
N ALA A 69 11.38 1.42 4.75
CA ALA A 69 11.46 1.78 3.34
C ALA A 69 11.04 3.24 3.10
N ILE A 70 9.97 3.71 3.75
CA ILE A 70 9.52 5.11 3.69
C ILE A 70 10.61 6.05 4.22
N GLU A 71 11.13 5.81 5.42
CA GLU A 71 12.19 6.63 6.05
C GLU A 71 13.49 6.62 5.24
N SER A 72 13.89 5.47 4.69
CA SER A 72 15.06 5.37 3.83
C SER A 72 14.88 6.11 2.50
N THR A 73 13.65 6.25 2.01
CA THR A 73 13.35 6.96 0.75
C THR A 73 13.27 8.46 0.99
N PHE A 74 12.72 8.87 2.14
CA PHE A 74 12.53 10.26 2.54
C PHE A 74 13.11 10.50 3.94
N PRO A 75 14.42 10.75 4.08
CA PRO A 75 15.02 10.96 5.40
C PRO A 75 14.43 12.17 6.13
N GLY A 76 14.00 11.99 7.38
CA GLY A 76 13.55 13.08 8.26
C GLY A 76 12.03 13.29 8.37
N ILE A 77 11.21 12.42 7.77
CA ILE A 77 9.78 12.24 8.11
C ILE A 77 9.62 11.14 9.15
#